data_AF-A0A8T2IP65-F1
#
_entry.id   AF-A0A8T2IP65-F1
#
_cell.length_a   1.000
_cell.length_b   1.000
_cell.length_c   1.000
_cell.angle_alpha   90.00
_cell.angle_beta   90.00
_cell.angle_gamma   90.00
#
_symmetry.space_group_name_H-M   'P 1'
#
loop_
_entity.id
_entity.type
_entity.pdbx_description
1 polymer ?
#
loop_
_entity_poly.entity_id
_entity_poly.type
_entity_poly.pdbx_seq_one_letter_code
_entity_poly.pdbx_strand_id
1 'polypeptide(L)'
;MSGRAGRRGQDVLGNVFFFTIPMPKVKKLMKSDVPELKGQFPFSISLVLRLMLLAAKADDKEDASAKVLSLLNHSMMSFNKKHETKMIKLYFLFCLHFLIHEGFLDEYCNPLDLTGLVTHLHFHEPSNFVFVSFLENGLFHQLLRKETKGILVFLHFVIKKFTCTYTLKNQQTIVCVWRLCGGVN
;
A
#
# COMPACT_ATOMS: atom_id res chain seq x y z
N MET A 1 17.01 -6.46 23.10
CA MET A 1 16.77 -7.62 23.99
C MET A 1 17.63 -7.58 25.25
N SER A 2 18.93 -7.28 25.16
CA SER A 2 19.85 -7.15 26.32
C SER A 2 19.36 -6.21 27.43
N GLY A 3 18.66 -5.13 27.10
CA GLY A 3 18.11 -4.18 28.09
C GLY A 3 17.03 -4.76 29.03
N ARG A 4 16.57 -6.00 28.82
CA ARG A 4 15.60 -6.69 29.70
C ARG A 4 16.26 -7.68 30.67
N ALA A 5 17.59 -7.76 30.72
CA ALA A 5 18.31 -8.81 31.44
C ALA A 5 18.33 -8.67 32.98
N GLY A 6 17.90 -7.53 33.56
CA GLY A 6 17.91 -7.32 35.00
C GLY A 6 16.56 -6.82 35.53
N ARG A 7 16.12 -7.35 36.69
CA ARG A 7 14.91 -6.89 37.38
C ARG A 7 15.24 -5.75 38.34
N ARG A 8 14.63 -4.59 38.11
CA ARG A 8 14.83 -3.39 38.93
C ARG A 8 14.41 -3.65 40.39
N GLY A 9 15.31 -3.41 41.33
CA GLY A 9 15.05 -3.53 42.77
C GLY A 9 15.19 -4.95 43.35
N GLN A 10 15.57 -5.94 42.54
CA GLN A 10 15.84 -7.31 43.00
C GLN A 10 17.25 -7.76 42.61
N ASP A 11 17.61 -7.64 41.33
CA ASP A 11 18.90 -8.10 40.84
C ASP A 11 19.93 -6.97 40.88
N VAL A 12 21.13 -7.25 41.39
CA VAL A 12 22.26 -6.29 41.41
C VAL A 12 22.88 -6.13 40.02
N LEU A 13 22.87 -7.21 39.21
CA LEU A 13 23.45 -7.28 37.88
C LEU A 13 22.51 -8.00 36.91
N GLY A 14 22.53 -7.61 35.63
CA GLY A 14 21.83 -8.31 34.54
C GLY A 14 22.84 -9.02 33.63
N ASN A 15 22.77 -10.35 33.57
CA ASN A 15 23.72 -11.16 32.78
C ASN A 15 23.22 -11.38 31.34
N VAL A 16 24.08 -11.13 30.36
CA VAL A 16 23.78 -11.33 28.93
C VAL A 16 24.80 -12.28 28.31
N PHE A 17 24.33 -13.39 27.76
CA PHE A 17 25.17 -14.40 27.13
C PHE A 17 24.96 -14.40 25.62
N PHE A 18 26.05 -14.40 24.85
CA PHE A 18 26.04 -14.53 23.39
C PHE A 18 26.49 -15.93 23.01
N PHE A 19 25.57 -16.76 22.48
CA PHE A 19 25.88 -18.12 22.05
C PHE A 19 26.29 -18.17 20.58
N THR A 20 27.43 -18.78 20.27
CA THR A 20 27.87 -19.07 18.89
C THR A 20 27.99 -17.81 18.00
N ILE A 21 28.29 -16.65 18.60
CA ILE A 21 28.52 -15.40 17.87
C ILE A 21 30.02 -15.07 17.91
N PRO A 22 30.66 -14.78 16.76
CA PRO A 22 32.08 -14.46 16.72
C PRO A 22 32.35 -13.13 17.45
N MET A 23 33.46 -13.07 18.20
CA MET A 23 33.83 -11.92 19.04
C MET A 23 33.80 -10.55 18.34
N PRO A 24 34.20 -10.40 17.05
CA PRO A 24 34.05 -9.13 16.34
C PRO A 24 32.60 -8.63 16.27
N LYS A 25 31.64 -9.54 16.06
CA LYS A 25 30.21 -9.21 15.97
C LYS A 25 29.64 -8.86 17.35
N VAL A 26 30.09 -9.55 18.40
CA VAL A 26 29.75 -9.19 19.79
C VAL A 26 30.24 -7.79 20.13
N LYS A 27 31.51 -7.47 19.85
CA LYS A 27 32.08 -6.13 20.08
C LYS A 27 31.30 -5.06 19.33
N LYS A 28 30.87 -5.34 18.09
CA LYS A 28 30.02 -4.43 17.31
C LYS A 28 28.64 -4.25 17.94
N LEU A 29 27.96 -5.32 18.33
CA LEU A 29 26.63 -5.27 18.95
C LEU A 29 26.63 -4.56 20.31
N MET A 30 27.72 -4.66 21.07
CA MET A 30 27.85 -3.98 22.37
C MET A 30 28.12 -2.48 22.21
N LYS A 31 28.78 -2.06 21.13
CA LYS A 31 29.18 -0.66 20.90
C LYS A 31 28.30 0.08 19.89
N SER A 32 27.43 -0.62 19.17
CA SER A 32 26.63 -0.01 18.11
C SER A 32 25.53 0.88 18.68
N ASP A 33 25.35 2.04 18.07
CA ASP A 33 24.23 2.92 18.36
C ASP A 33 22.89 2.28 17.97
N VAL A 34 21.82 2.75 18.63
CA VAL A 34 20.46 2.36 18.29
C VAL A 34 20.15 2.86 16.88
N PRO A 35 19.59 2.03 15.99
CA PRO A 35 19.24 2.48 14.65
C PRO A 35 18.26 3.66 14.71
N GLU A 36 18.49 4.64 13.85
CA GLU A 36 17.58 5.77 13.70
C GLU A 36 16.19 5.30 13.28
N LEU A 37 15.16 5.95 13.83
CA LEU A 37 13.78 5.73 13.42
C LEU A 37 13.58 6.30 12.00
N LYS A 38 13.50 5.40 11.03
CA LYS A 38 13.16 5.74 9.65
C LYS A 38 11.68 5.46 9.40
N GLY A 39 10.99 6.40 8.76
CA GLY A 39 9.63 6.17 8.29
C GLY A 39 9.60 5.05 7.24
N GLN A 40 8.60 4.17 7.32
CA GLN A 40 8.28 3.27 6.23
C GLN A 40 7.43 4.00 5.19
N PHE A 41 7.41 3.49 3.96
CA PHE A 41 6.54 4.01 2.91
C PHE A 41 5.07 4.03 3.38
N PRO A 42 4.40 5.19 3.35
CA PRO A 42 3.12 5.37 4.05
C PRO A 42 1.88 4.90 3.26
N PHE A 43 2.01 4.61 1.96
CA PHE A 43 0.84 4.34 1.10
C PHE A 43 0.79 2.90 0.62
N SER A 44 -0.39 2.30 0.69
CA SER A 44 -0.77 1.14 -0.08
C SER A 44 -1.92 1.50 -1.02
N ILE A 45 -2.18 0.70 -2.05
CA ILE A 45 -3.26 0.99 -3.01
C ILE A 45 -4.61 0.94 -2.28
N SER A 46 -4.77 -0.02 -1.36
CA SER A 46 -5.98 -0.12 -0.54
C SER A 46 -6.16 1.06 0.42
N LEU A 47 -5.06 1.65 0.92
CA LEU A 47 -5.14 2.85 1.76
C LEU A 47 -5.66 4.05 0.95
N VAL A 48 -5.15 4.24 -0.27
CA VAL A 48 -5.64 5.31 -1.16
C VAL A 48 -7.13 5.13 -1.45
N LEU A 49 -7.57 3.91 -1.77
CA LEU A 49 -8.99 3.62 -1.99
C LEU A 49 -9.85 3.94 -0.76
N ARG A 50 -9.36 3.64 0.45
CA ARG A 50 -10.05 3.98 1.71
C ARG A 50 -10.11 5.48 1.96
N LEU A 51 -9.07 6.23 1.61
CA LEU A 51 -9.05 7.69 1.71
C LEU A 51 -10.07 8.31 0.76
N MET A 52 -10.20 7.79 -0.47
CA MET A 52 -11.22 8.23 -1.41
C MET A 52 -12.63 7.88 -0.93
N LEU A 53 -12.81 6.70 -0.32
CA LEU A 53 -14.07 6.30 0.30
C LEU A 53 -14.46 7.24 1.45
N LEU A 54 -13.51 7.62 2.30
CA LEU A 54 -13.72 8.60 3.37
C LEU A 54 -14.12 9.96 2.79
N ALA A 55 -13.40 10.45 1.77
CA ALA A 55 -13.70 11.73 1.14
C ALA A 55 -15.08 11.77 0.46
N ALA A 56 -15.53 10.63 -0.08
CA ALA A 56 -16.82 10.55 -0.77
C ALA A 56 -18.01 10.37 0.19
N LYS A 57 -17.85 9.60 1.28
CA LYS A 57 -18.93 9.23 2.22
C LYS A 57 -19.01 10.07 3.48
N ALA A 58 -18.02 10.93 3.76
CA ALA A 58 -18.06 11.78 4.95
C ALA A 58 -19.20 12.81 4.88
N ASP A 59 -19.86 13.03 6.02
CA ASP A 59 -20.86 14.09 6.19
C ASP A 59 -20.20 15.46 5.98
N ASP A 60 -19.04 15.67 6.61
CA ASP A 60 -18.20 16.86 6.48
C ASP A 60 -17.09 16.66 5.45
N LYS A 61 -17.38 16.99 4.20
CA LYS A 61 -16.43 16.84 3.07
C LYS A 61 -15.14 17.64 3.25
N GLU A 62 -15.23 18.83 3.83
CA GLU A 62 -14.06 19.71 4.04
C GLU A 62 -13.08 19.09 5.05
N ASP A 63 -13.58 18.59 6.18
CA ASP A 63 -12.77 17.92 7.20
C ASP A 63 -12.16 16.62 6.66
N ALA A 64 -12.94 15.83 5.92
CA ALA A 64 -12.42 14.62 5.28
C ALA A 64 -11.28 14.94 4.30
N SER A 65 -11.43 15.98 3.47
CA SER A 65 -10.40 16.42 2.54
C SER A 65 -9.14 16.91 3.27
N ALA A 66 -9.29 17.64 4.37
CA ALA A 66 -8.18 18.10 5.20
C ALA A 66 -7.43 16.92 5.84
N LYS A 67 -8.14 15.90 6.31
CA LYS A 67 -7.54 14.67 6.84
C LYS A 67 -6.72 13.93 5.78
N VAL A 68 -7.27 13.76 4.57
CA VAL A 68 -6.54 13.13 3.45
C VAL A 68 -5.28 13.92 3.10
N LEU A 69 -5.40 15.25 2.97
CA LEU A 69 -4.25 16.13 2.70
C LEU A 69 -3.21 16.09 3.83
N SER A 70 -3.64 15.98 5.08
CA SER A 70 -2.74 15.90 6.23
C SER A 70 -1.88 14.63 6.18
N LEU A 71 -2.47 13.48 5.83
CA LEU A 71 -1.75 12.22 5.67
C LEU A 71 -0.74 12.25 4.52
N LEU A 72 -1.07 12.94 3.43
CA LEU A 72 -0.18 13.10 2.27
C LEU A 72 1.00 14.04 2.56
N ASN A 73 0.76 15.15 3.25
CA ASN A 73 1.76 16.19 3.50
C ASN A 73 2.63 15.89 4.74
N HIS A 74 2.09 15.22 5.75
CA HIS A 74 2.76 14.99 7.04
C HIS A 74 3.15 13.52 7.26
N SER A 75 3.53 12.81 6.20
CA SER A 75 4.13 11.48 6.35
C SER A 75 5.49 11.59 7.06
N MET A 76 5.72 10.71 8.04
CA MET A 76 7.00 10.55 8.74
C MET A 76 8.19 10.33 7.79
N MET A 77 7.95 9.72 6.63
CA MET A 77 8.97 9.56 5.58
C MET A 77 9.39 10.94 5.03
N SER A 78 8.42 11.80 4.74
CA SER A 78 8.64 13.12 4.16
C SER A 78 9.17 14.18 5.15
N PHE A 79 9.37 13.83 6.42
CA PHE A 79 9.79 14.79 7.45
C PHE A 79 11.18 15.35 7.10
N ASN A 80 11.26 16.68 6.88
CA ASN A 80 12.46 17.42 6.47
C ASN A 80 13.10 17.03 5.12
N LYS A 81 12.42 16.26 4.26
CA LYS A 81 12.97 15.80 2.98
C LYS A 81 12.06 16.08 1.79
N LYS A 82 12.32 17.21 1.10
CA LYS A 82 11.52 17.67 -0.06
C LYS A 82 11.48 16.68 -1.24
N HIS A 83 12.52 15.86 -1.43
CA HIS A 83 12.57 14.86 -2.50
C HIS A 83 11.58 13.71 -2.27
N GLU A 84 11.49 13.24 -1.03
CA GLU A 84 10.60 12.12 -0.67
C GLU A 84 9.13 12.53 -0.76
N THR A 85 8.80 13.81 -0.51
CA THR A 85 7.46 14.36 -0.76
C THR A 85 7.02 14.24 -2.21
N LYS A 86 7.92 14.51 -3.17
CA LYS A 86 7.61 14.40 -4.61
C LYS A 86 7.33 12.96 -4.99
N MET A 87 8.15 12.02 -4.52
CA MET A 87 7.97 10.59 -4.74
C MET A 87 6.63 10.10 -4.19
N ILE A 88 6.25 10.55 -3.00
CA ILE A 88 4.95 10.25 -2.38
C ILE A 88 3.79 10.74 -3.26
N LYS A 89 3.85 11.99 -3.74
CA LYS A 89 2.80 12.56 -4.61
C LYS A 89 2.66 11.79 -5.93
N LEU A 90 3.79 11.43 -6.54
CA LEU A 90 3.79 10.64 -7.77
C LEU A 90 3.20 9.24 -7.54
N TYR A 91 3.54 8.59 -6.43
CA TYR A 91 2.97 7.30 -6.09
C TYR A 91 1.48 7.37 -5.80
N PHE A 92 1.02 8.42 -5.09
CA PHE A 92 -0.40 8.65 -4.86
C PHE A 92 -1.16 8.82 -6.17
N LEU A 93 -0.61 9.60 -7.10
CA LEU A 93 -1.18 9.78 -8.43
C LEU A 93 -1.23 8.47 -9.21
N PHE A 94 -0.17 7.67 -9.15
CA PHE A 94 -0.14 6.33 -9.74
C PHE A 94 -1.25 5.43 -9.16
N CYS A 95 -1.45 5.43 -7.84
CA CYS A 95 -2.52 4.65 -7.21
C CYS A 95 -3.91 5.10 -7.67
N LEU A 96 -4.15 6.41 -7.78
CA LEU A 96 -5.42 6.93 -8.31
C LEU A 96 -5.65 6.46 -9.74
N HIS A 97 -4.65 6.59 -10.61
CA HIS A 97 -4.76 6.11 -11.99
C HIS A 97 -5.02 4.60 -12.08
N PHE A 98 -4.34 3.81 -11.26
CA PHE A 98 -4.56 2.36 -11.18
C PHE A 98 -6.00 2.05 -10.74
N LEU A 99 -6.51 2.73 -9.71
CA LEU A 99 -7.86 2.50 -9.19
C LEU A 99 -8.96 2.92 -10.17
N ILE A 100 -8.74 3.98 -10.95
CA ILE A 100 -9.66 4.40 -12.02
C ILE A 100 -9.61 3.38 -13.18
N HIS A 101 -8.41 2.97 -13.59
CA HIS A 101 -8.23 2.00 -14.67
C HIS A 101 -8.89 0.64 -14.38
N GLU A 102 -8.79 0.17 -13.14
CA GLU A 102 -9.39 -1.10 -12.72
C GLU A 102 -10.89 -1.00 -12.39
N GLY A 103 -11.50 0.18 -12.47
CA GLY A 103 -12.94 0.36 -12.23
C GLY A 103 -13.34 0.32 -10.75
N PHE A 104 -12.45 0.66 -9.82
CA PHE A 104 -12.80 0.85 -8.40
C PHE A 104 -13.21 2.30 -8.09
N LEU A 105 -12.70 3.24 -8.88
CA LEU A 105 -13.04 4.65 -8.83
C LEU A 105 -13.58 5.11 -10.18
N ASP A 106 -14.54 6.02 -10.14
CA ASP A 106 -15.03 6.75 -11.31
C ASP A 106 -14.04 7.87 -11.74
N GLU A 107 -14.25 8.48 -12.92
CA GLU A 107 -13.48 9.62 -13.42
C GLU A 107 -13.49 10.82 -12.44
N TYR A 108 -14.59 10.95 -11.68
CA TYR A 108 -14.74 11.95 -10.62
C TYR A 108 -14.20 11.48 -9.26
N CYS A 109 -13.43 10.39 -9.22
CA CYS A 109 -12.85 9.82 -8.01
C CYS A 109 -13.85 9.33 -6.96
N ASN A 110 -15.08 9.00 -7.38
CA ASN A 110 -16.09 8.42 -6.51
C ASN A 110 -15.92 6.89 -6.44
N PRO A 111 -16.06 6.28 -5.25
CA PRO A 111 -15.98 4.83 -5.11
C PRO A 111 -17.19 4.13 -5.74
N LEU A 112 -16.94 3.09 -6.52
CA LEU A 112 -17.95 2.22 -7.14
C LEU A 112 -18.41 1.09 -6.20
N ASP A 113 -19.38 0.28 -6.61
CA ASP A 113 -20.10 -0.66 -5.72
C ASP A 113 -19.16 -1.67 -5.02
N LEU A 114 -18.33 -2.38 -5.77
CA LEU A 114 -17.45 -3.44 -5.24
C LEU A 114 -16.26 -2.90 -4.43
N THR A 115 -16.05 -1.59 -4.43
CA THR A 115 -14.99 -0.91 -3.66
C THR A 115 -15.13 -1.12 -2.16
N GLY A 116 -16.36 -1.22 -1.65
CA GLY A 116 -16.61 -1.56 -0.25
C GLY A 116 -15.95 -2.90 0.14
N LEU A 117 -16.08 -3.92 -0.71
CA LEU A 117 -15.50 -5.24 -0.44
C LEU A 117 -13.96 -5.21 -0.46
N VAL A 118 -13.36 -4.57 -1.46
CA VAL A 118 -11.89 -4.44 -1.58
C VAL A 118 -11.30 -3.74 -0.35
N THR A 119 -11.96 -2.68 0.13
CA THR A 119 -11.50 -1.89 1.28
C THR A 119 -11.60 -2.66 2.59
N HIS A 120 -12.62 -3.49 2.76
CA HIS A 120 -12.71 -4.39 3.93
C HIS A 120 -11.58 -5.43 3.92
N LEU A 121 -11.19 -5.96 2.76
CA LEU A 121 -10.11 -6.95 2.62
C LEU A 121 -8.70 -6.33 2.49
N HIS A 122 -8.50 -5.07 2.89
CA HIS A 122 -7.21 -4.37 2.73
C HIS A 122 -5.99 -5.09 3.33
N PHE A 123 -6.18 -5.94 4.35
CA PHE A 123 -5.09 -6.70 4.97
C PHE A 123 -4.46 -7.74 4.02
N HIS A 124 -5.18 -8.14 2.98
CA HIS A 124 -4.76 -9.18 2.02
C HIS A 124 -4.27 -8.61 0.69
N GLU A 125 -3.79 -7.36 0.65
CA GLU A 125 -3.19 -6.77 -0.55
C GLU A 125 -1.97 -7.60 -1.03
N PRO A 126 -1.85 -7.94 -2.33
CA PRO A 126 -2.69 -7.54 -3.48
C PRO A 126 -3.84 -8.50 -3.82
N SER A 127 -4.02 -9.57 -3.04
CA SER A 127 -5.03 -10.62 -3.30
C SER A 127 -6.47 -10.12 -3.26
N ASN A 128 -6.74 -9.05 -2.50
CA ASN A 128 -8.05 -8.40 -2.43
C ASN A 128 -8.54 -7.89 -3.79
N PHE A 129 -7.67 -7.26 -4.58
CA PHE A 129 -8.00 -6.78 -5.93
C PHE A 129 -8.22 -7.92 -6.92
N VAL A 130 -7.41 -8.97 -6.82
CA VAL A 130 -7.55 -10.17 -7.65
C VAL A 130 -8.87 -10.89 -7.35
N PHE A 131 -9.23 -10.98 -6.07
CA PHE A 131 -10.47 -11.61 -5.62
C PHE A 131 -11.71 -10.92 -6.20
N VAL A 132 -11.77 -9.59 -6.17
CA VAL A 132 -12.90 -8.86 -6.76
C VAL A 132 -12.95 -9.03 -8.27
N SER A 133 -11.79 -9.02 -8.94
CA SER A 133 -11.74 -9.34 -10.36
C SER A 133 -12.26 -10.75 -10.67
N PHE A 134 -12.04 -11.73 -9.78
CA PHE A 134 -12.61 -13.08 -9.97
C PHE A 134 -14.12 -13.12 -9.80
N LEU A 135 -14.67 -12.29 -8.91
CA LEU A 135 -16.11 -12.14 -8.72
C LEU A 135 -16.76 -11.51 -9.96
N GLU A 136 -16.19 -10.42 -10.48
CA GLU A 136 -16.70 -9.72 -11.67
C GLU A 136 -16.67 -10.61 -12.92
N ASN A 137 -15.62 -11.40 -13.10
CA ASN A 137 -15.47 -12.29 -14.25
C ASN A 137 -16.25 -13.61 -14.10
N GLY A 138 -16.96 -13.83 -12.98
CA GLY A 138 -17.73 -15.05 -12.75
C GLY A 138 -16.88 -16.32 -12.70
N LEU A 139 -15.59 -16.23 -12.31
CA LEU A 139 -14.69 -17.39 -12.27
C LEU A 139 -15.20 -18.47 -11.31
N PHE A 140 -15.78 -18.09 -10.18
CA PHE A 140 -16.39 -19.04 -9.25
C PHE A 140 -17.54 -19.82 -9.89
N HIS A 141 -18.34 -19.16 -10.74
CA HIS A 141 -19.41 -19.83 -11.48
C HIS A 141 -18.83 -20.85 -12.47
N GLN A 142 -17.75 -20.52 -13.16
CA GLN A 142 -17.07 -21.43 -14.09
C GLN A 142 -16.40 -22.62 -13.38
N LEU A 143 -15.79 -22.39 -12.21
CA LEU A 143 -15.17 -23.44 -11.40
C LEU A 143 -16.22 -24.42 -10.84
N LEU A 144 -17.36 -23.91 -10.39
CA LEU A 144 -18.46 -24.73 -9.87
C LEU A 144 -19.16 -25.56 -10.96
N ARG A 145 -19.13 -25.11 -12.22
CA ARG A 145 -19.76 -25.83 -13.35
C ARG A 145 -18.99 -27.07 -13.82
N LYS A 146 -17.81 -27.37 -13.26
CA LYS A 146 -16.97 -28.54 -13.60
C LYS A 146 -16.71 -28.68 -15.11
N GLU A 147 -15.94 -27.76 -15.68
CA GLU A 147 -15.13 -28.11 -16.86
C GLU A 147 -13.65 -28.19 -16.43
N THR A 148 -12.95 -29.27 -16.78
CA THR A 148 -11.51 -29.47 -16.57
C THR A 148 -10.64 -28.35 -17.18
N LYS A 149 -11.23 -27.48 -18.01
CA LYS A 149 -10.64 -26.25 -18.57
C LYS A 149 -10.57 -25.09 -17.56
N GLY A 150 -11.32 -25.13 -16.46
CA GLY A 150 -11.39 -24.03 -15.47
C GLY A 150 -10.05 -23.72 -14.79
N ILE A 151 -9.18 -24.72 -14.60
CA ILE A 151 -7.84 -24.53 -14.00
C ILE A 151 -6.89 -23.83 -14.99
N LEU A 152 -6.97 -24.15 -16.29
CA LEU A 152 -6.18 -23.48 -17.32
C LEU A 152 -6.65 -22.03 -17.53
N VAL A 153 -7.96 -21.78 -17.48
CA VAL A 153 -8.53 -20.41 -17.51
C VAL A 153 -8.11 -19.63 -16.27
N PHE A 154 -8.12 -20.25 -15.09
CA PHE A 154 -7.63 -19.64 -13.86
C PHE A 154 -6.15 -19.28 -13.96
N LEU A 155 -5.29 -20.20 -14.41
CA LEU A 155 -3.87 -19.93 -14.61
C LEU A 155 -3.63 -18.84 -15.66
N HIS A 156 -4.34 -18.87 -16.80
CA HIS A 156 -4.24 -17.83 -17.82
C HIS A 156 -4.71 -16.47 -17.31
N PHE A 157 -5.76 -16.42 -16.49
CA PHE A 157 -6.29 -15.17 -15.94
C PHE A 157 -5.37 -14.59 -14.85
N VAL A 158 -4.88 -15.43 -13.94
CA VAL A 158 -3.85 -15.08 -12.96
C VAL A 158 -2.62 -14.56 -13.69
N ILE A 159 -2.10 -15.33 -14.66
CA ILE A 159 -0.95 -14.91 -15.46
C ILE A 159 -1.24 -13.60 -16.17
N LYS A 160 -2.39 -13.41 -16.83
CA LYS A 160 -2.75 -12.18 -17.53
C LYS A 160 -2.83 -10.98 -16.59
N LYS A 161 -3.43 -11.09 -15.40
CA LYS A 161 -3.45 -10.00 -14.40
C LYS A 161 -2.04 -9.70 -13.87
N PHE A 162 -1.23 -10.73 -13.59
CA PHE A 162 0.16 -10.56 -13.14
C PHE A 162 1.12 -10.11 -14.26
N THR A 163 0.83 -10.39 -15.54
CA THR A 163 1.61 -9.87 -16.69
C THR A 163 1.12 -8.51 -17.17
N CYS A 164 -0.15 -8.15 -16.96
CA CYS A 164 -0.65 -6.79 -17.24
C CYS A 164 -0.02 -5.77 -16.27
N THR A 165 0.40 -6.18 -15.07
CA THR A 165 1.29 -5.37 -14.21
C THR A 165 2.70 -5.16 -14.78
N TYR A 166 3.14 -5.93 -15.78
CA TYR A 166 4.43 -5.77 -16.48
C TYR A 166 4.30 -5.25 -17.92
N THR A 167 3.10 -5.17 -18.47
CA THR A 167 2.85 -4.55 -19.77
C THR A 167 2.00 -3.31 -19.59
N LEU A 168 2.66 -2.21 -19.20
CA LEU A 168 2.28 -0.87 -19.61
C LEU A 168 2.17 -0.89 -21.14
N LYS A 169 1.00 -1.25 -21.65
CA LYS A 169 0.72 -1.21 -23.08
C LYS A 169 0.55 0.26 -23.42
N ASN A 170 1.67 0.79 -23.90
CA ASN A 170 1.88 2.08 -24.50
C ASN A 170 0.68 2.48 -25.38
N GLN A 171 -0.08 3.48 -24.94
CA GLN A 171 -0.43 4.72 -25.66
C GLN A 171 -1.80 5.26 -25.17
N GLN A 172 -1.82 6.58 -24.94
CA GLN A 172 -2.97 7.43 -24.62
C GLN A 172 -3.47 7.46 -23.16
N THR A 173 -2.68 8.03 -22.25
CA THR A 173 -3.26 8.84 -21.15
C THR A 173 -2.24 9.85 -20.57
N ILE A 174 -1.54 10.59 -21.43
CA ILE A 174 -0.72 11.74 -21.01
C ILE A 174 -1.59 13.01 -20.80
N VAL A 175 -2.90 12.96 -21.08
CA VAL A 175 -3.78 14.14 -21.07
C VAL A 175 -4.27 14.52 -19.66
N CYS A 176 -4.33 13.61 -18.69
CA CYS A 176 -4.88 13.93 -17.37
C CYS A 176 -3.88 14.63 -16.42
N VAL A 177 -2.57 14.37 -16.55
CA VAL A 177 -1.55 15.02 -15.70
C VAL A 177 -1.36 16.50 -16.06
N TRP A 178 -1.64 16.89 -17.29
CA TRP A 178 -1.54 18.28 -17.75
C TRP A 178 -2.69 19.20 -17.29
N ARG A 179 -3.77 18.67 -16.72
CA ARG A 179 -4.96 19.47 -16.36
C ARG A 179 -5.09 19.79 -14.87
N LEU A 180 -4.29 19.16 -14.00
CA LEU A 180 -4.31 19.36 -12.54
C LEU A 180 -3.12 20.16 -12.00
N CYS A 181 -2.04 20.31 -12.77
CA CYS A 181 -1.03 21.34 -12.53
C CYS A 181 -1.44 22.59 -13.33
N GLY A 182 -2.13 23.51 -12.66
CA GLY A 182 -2.62 24.74 -13.25
C GLY A 182 -1.55 25.46 -14.09
N GLY A 183 -1.99 25.98 -15.23
CA GLY A 183 -1.21 26.88 -16.06
C GLY A 183 -0.68 28.05 -15.23
N VAL A 184 0.61 28.28 -15.37
CA VAL A 184 1.22 29.57 -15.11
C VAL A 184 2.00 29.87 -16.39
N ASN A 185 1.63 31.00 -17.00
CA ASN A 185 2.08 31.59 -18.27
C ASN A 185 3.45 31.14 -18.81
#